data_AF-A0A223VME4-F1
#
_entry.id   AF-A0A223VME4-F1
#
_cell.length_a   1.000
_cell.length_b   1.000
_cell.length_c   1.000
_cell.angle_alpha   90.00
_cell.angle_beta   90.00
_cell.angle_gamma   90.00
#
_symmetry.space_group_name_H-M   'P 1'
#
loop_
_entity.id
_entity.type
_entity.pdbx_description
1 polymer ?
#
loop_
_entity_poly.entity_id
_entity_poly.type
_entity_poly.pdbx_seq_one_letter_code
_entity_poly.pdbx_strand_id
1 'polypeptide(L)' 'MKILIKALAKSAGNKWQVRLDQDAFTFRTEAEARAFADTLQARIQAPHRFPSSQQRSAAG' A
#
# COMPACT_ATOMS: atom_id res chain seq x y z
N MET A 1 1.36 9.46 -3.58
CA MET A 1 0.40 8.36 -3.44
C MET A 1 -0.58 8.70 -2.31
N LYS A 2 -1.89 8.55 -2.54
CA LYS A 2 -2.92 8.86 -1.53
C LYS A 2 -3.56 7.57 -1.01
N ILE A 3 -3.49 7.35 0.30
CA ILE A 3 -4.14 6.22 0.97
C ILE A 3 -5.46 6.69 1.59
N LEU A 4 -6.54 5.95 1.37
CA LEU A 4 -7.87 6.24 1.95
C LEU A 4 -8.45 4.99 2.62
N ILE A 5 -8.88 5.12 3.87
CA ILE A 5 -9.60 4.06 4.59
C ILE A 5 -11.07 4.44 4.66
N LYS A 6 -11.97 3.49 4.36
CA LYS A 6 -13.41 3.72 4.39
C LYS A 6 -14.18 2.44 4.74
N ALA A 7 -15.22 2.60 5.56
CA ALA A 7 -16.15 1.52 5.86
C ALA A 7 -17.12 1.27 4.68
N LEU A 8 -17.35 0.02 4.33
CA LEU A 8 -18.33 -0.41 3.34
C LEU A 8 -19.65 -0.73 4.06
N ALA A 9 -20.48 0.30 4.24
CA ALA A 9 -21.70 0.27 5.05
C ALA A 9 -22.85 -0.67 4.55
N LYS A 10 -22.62 -1.49 3.51
CA LYS A 10 -23.69 -2.26 2.83
C LYS A 10 -23.53 -3.79 2.87
N SER A 11 -22.52 -4.34 3.55
CA SER A 11 -22.34 -5.79 3.62
C SER A 11 -22.57 -6.27 5.05
N ALA A 12 -23.30 -7.38 5.23
CA ALA A 12 -23.75 -7.97 6.50
C ALA A 12 -22.61 -8.45 7.45
N GLY A 13 -21.39 -8.00 7.21
CA GLY A 13 -20.25 -8.09 8.11
C GLY A 13 -19.34 -6.94 7.74
N ASN A 14 -19.48 -5.81 8.46
CA ASN A 14 -18.77 -4.53 8.30
C ASN A 14 -17.41 -4.65 7.59
N LYS A 15 -17.39 -4.53 6.26
CA LYS A 15 -16.15 -4.64 5.48
C LYS A 15 -15.46 -3.28 5.44
N TRP A 16 -14.15 -3.27 5.60
CA TRP A 16 -13.32 -2.07 5.50
C TRP A 16 -12.59 -2.07 4.17
N GLN A 17 -12.37 -0.91 3.56
CA GLN A 17 -11.62 -0.78 2.32
C GLN A 17 -10.50 0.23 2.46
N VAL A 18 -9.29 -0.19 2.08
CA VAL A 18 -8.14 0.68 1.87
C VAL A 18 -8.00 0.92 0.37
N ARG A 19 -7.95 2.17 -0.06
CA ARG A 19 -7.65 2.56 -1.45
C ARG A 19 -6.27 3.17 -1.54
N LEU A 20 -5.52 2.79 -2.57
CA LEU A 20 -4.27 3.39 -2.99
C LEU A 20 -4.43 3.80 -4.45
N ASP A 21 -4.64 5.09 -4.70
CA ASP A 21 -4.91 5.62 -6.03
C ASP A 21 -6.08 4.89 -6.73
N GLN A 22 -5.81 3.98 -7.68
CA GLN A 22 -6.83 3.18 -8.39
C GLN A 22 -7.08 1.80 -7.76
N ASP A 23 -6.18 1.34 -6.89
CA ASP A 23 -6.27 0.04 -6.25
C ASP A 23 -7.16 0.08 -5.00
N ALA A 24 -7.89 -1.01 -4.77
CA ALA A 24 -8.78 -1.14 -3.62
C ALA A 24 -8.64 -2.53 -2.96
N PHE A 25 -8.37 -2.53 -1.66
CA PHE A 25 -8.18 -3.72 -0.84
C PHE A 25 -9.26 -3.78 0.24
N THR A 26 -9.90 -4.94 0.43
CA THR A 26 -10.98 -5.12 1.41
C THR A 26 -10.57 -5.97 2.59
N PHE A 27 -11.00 -5.58 3.78
CA PHE A 27 -10.69 -6.20 5.07
C PHE A 27 -11.97 -6.49 5.86
N ARG A 28 -11.90 -7.41 6.81
CA ARG A 28 -13.02 -7.78 7.68
C ARG A 28 -13.16 -6.83 8.86
N THR A 29 -12.06 -6.23 9.31
CA THR A 29 -12.03 -5.33 10.47
C THR A 29 -11.30 -4.03 10.16
N GLU A 30 -11.57 -2.99 10.97
CA GLU A 30 -10.88 -1.71 10.86
C GLU A 30 -9.39 -1.84 11.19
N ALA A 31 -9.08 -2.63 12.23
CA ALA A 31 -7.73 -2.84 12.70
C ALA A 31 -6.82 -3.42 11.59
N GLU A 32 -7.31 -4.42 10.85
CA GLU A 32 -6.59 -4.99 9.71
C GLU A 32 -6.38 -3.95 8.60
N ALA A 33 -7.42 -3.19 8.25
CA ALA A 33 -7.32 -2.13 7.25
C ALA A 33 -6.31 -1.05 7.65
N ARG A 34 -6.29 -0.68 8.93
CA ARG A 34 -5.37 0.33 9.47
C ARG A 34 -3.93 -0.17 9.49
N ALA A 35 -3.68 -1.40 9.95
CA ALA A 35 -2.35 -2.00 9.96
C ALA A 35 -1.77 -2.13 8.54
N PHE A 36 -2.60 -2.50 7.57
CA PHE A 36 -2.21 -2.52 6.16
C PHE A 36 -1.87 -1.13 5.63
N ALA A 37 -2.73 -0.13 5.91
CA ALA A 37 -2.49 1.25 5.48
C ALA A 37 -1.20 1.84 6.07
N ASP A 38 -0.91 1.55 7.34
CA ASP A 38 0.32 1.99 8.01
C ASP A 38 1.57 1.37 7.36
N THR A 39 1.54 0.05 7.13
CA THR A 39 2.61 -0.67 6.42
C THR A 39 2.84 -0.08 5.02
N LEU A 40 1.75 0.21 4.31
CA LEU A 40 1.80 0.77 2.96
C LEU A 40 2.38 2.19 2.98
N GLN A 41 1.95 3.03 3.91
CA GLN A 41 2.48 4.38 4.08
C GLN A 41 3.98 4.35 4.41
N ALA A 42 4.39 3.50 5.35
CA ALA A 42 5.80 3.33 5.72
C ALA A 42 6.64 2.90 4.52
N ARG A 43 6.14 1.99 3.67
CA ARG A 43 6.82 1.59 2.45
C ARG A 43 6.96 2.72 1.45
N ILE A 44 5.90 3.50 1.22
CA ILE A 44 5.91 4.64 0.29
C ILE A 44 6.87 5.74 0.76
N GLN A 45 6.96 5.95 2.06
CA GLN A 45 7.86 6.94 2.67
C GLN A 45 9.29 6.42 2.84
N ALA A 46 9.49 5.09 2.77
CA ALA A 46 10.81 4.52 2.94
C ALA A 46 11.74 5.07 1.84
N PRO A 47 12.99 5.42 2.18
CA PRO A 47 13.98 5.77 1.18
C PRO A 47 14.26 4.52 0.33
N HIS A 48 13.61 4.43 -0.83
CA HIS A 48 13.88 3.41 -1.82
C HIS A 48 15.25 3.66 -2.42
N ARG A 49 16.28 2.99 -1.87
CA ARG A 49 17.61 2.99 -2.49
C ARG A 49 17.47 2.33 -3.85
N PHE A 50 17.56 3.12 -4.91
CA PHE A 50 17.76 2.56 -6.24
C PHE A 50 19.07 1.75 -6.19
N PRO A 51 19.10 0.51 -6.73
CA PRO A 51 20.36 -0.16 -6.94
C PRO A 51 21.23 0.78 -7.78
N SER A 52 22.35 1.22 -7.23
CA SER A 52 23.35 1.95 -8.00
C SER A 52 23.68 1.07 -9.19
N SER A 53 23.32 1.51 -10.40
CA SER A 53 23.76 0.89 -11.63
C SER A 53 25.28 0.86 -11.60
N GLN A 54 25.84 -0.24 -11.08
CA GLN A 54 27.24 -0.53 -11.21
C GLN A 54 27.40 -0.89 -12.68
N GLN A 55 27.65 0.19 -13.43
CA GLN A 55 28.06 0.25 -14.82
C GLN A 55 28.76 -1.05 -15.19
N ARG A 56 28.01 -1.95 -15.82
CA ARG A 56 28.61 -3.13 -16.45
C ARG A 56 29.26 -2.59 -17.71
N SER A 57 30.48 -2.08 -17.54
CA SER A 57 31.41 -1.83 -18.63
C SER A 57 31.61 -3.16 -19.35
N ALA A 58 30.85 -3.41 -20.40
CA ALA A 58 31.20 -4.42 -21.40
C ALA A 58 31.85 -3.66 -22.56
N ALA A 59 33.15 -3.42 -22.39
CA ALA A 59 34.05 -3.27 -23.52
C ALA A 59 34.42 -4.70 -23.98
N GLY A 60 34.30 -4.94 -25.28
CA GLY A 60 34.61 -6.22 -25.93
C GLY A 60 33.94 -6.30 -27.28
#